data_AF-A0A4Y9ZL70-F1
#
_entry.id   AF-A0A4Y9ZL70-F1
#
_cell.length_a   1.000
_cell.length_b   1.000
_cell.length_c   1.000
_cell.angle_alpha   90.00
_cell.angle_beta   90.00
_cell.angle_gamma   90.00
#
_symmetry.space_group_name_H-M   'P 1'
#
loop_
_entity.id
_entity.type
_entity.pdbx_description
1 polymer ?
#
loop_
_entity_poly.entity_id
_entity_poly.type
_entity_poly.pdbx_seq_one_letter_code
_entity_poly.pdbx_strand_id
1 'polypeptide(L)'
;MHPLPVVQSISTTDRALVVSGCLKAHMHIAANKYIDAHVTPTPSSNLISDVVERFIMHFHQAMLDNNLVEIMVMYESRWNKLTEKYYTKTEWPETEIIVLLINNDQLFLILYHELYYCHVYSHLQPNIDEHFHSYKSSCELFNYLLTI
;
A
#
# COMPACT_ATOMS: atom_id res chain seq x y z
N MET A 1 7.46 42.67 4.54
CA MET A 1 7.59 41.23 4.29
C MET A 1 6.94 40.51 5.46
N HIS A 2 5.82 39.83 5.23
CA HIS A 2 5.24 38.96 6.26
C HIS A 2 6.04 37.66 6.31
N PRO A 3 6.35 37.13 7.50
CA PRO A 3 6.96 35.80 7.62
C PRO A 3 5.99 34.76 7.05
N LEU A 4 6.52 33.83 6.27
CA LEU A 4 5.77 32.66 5.82
C LEU A 4 5.24 31.90 7.05
N PRO A 5 4.02 31.34 6.98
CA PRO A 5 3.48 30.55 8.08
C PRO A 5 4.44 29.39 8.36
N VAL A 6 4.81 29.24 9.64
CA VAL A 6 5.53 28.04 10.11
C VAL A 6 4.58 26.87 9.95
N VAL A 7 4.80 26.05 8.94
CA VAL A 7 4.12 24.76 8.79
C VAL A 7 4.50 23.93 10.01
N GLN A 8 3.58 23.78 10.96
CA GLN A 8 3.80 22.95 12.13
C GLN A 8 4.09 21.52 11.65
N SER A 9 5.21 20.95 12.10
CA SER A 9 5.56 19.57 11.81
C SER A 9 4.46 18.65 12.35
N ILE A 10 3.70 18.03 11.44
CA ILE A 10 2.69 17.03 11.79
C ILE A 10 3.43 15.86 12.46
N SER A 11 2.98 15.48 13.67
CA SER A 11 3.52 14.35 14.44
C SER A 11 3.47 13.06 13.62
N THR A 12 4.43 12.16 13.82
CA THR A 12 4.43 10.82 13.22
C THR A 12 3.12 10.06 13.44
N THR A 13 2.50 10.24 14.61
CA THR A 13 1.20 9.65 14.97
C THR A 13 0.04 10.24 14.17
N ASP A 14 0.07 11.55 13.89
CA ASP A 14 -0.98 12.25 13.13
C ASP A 14 -0.90 11.90 11.63
N ARG A 15 0.30 11.65 11.10
CA ARG A 15 0.50 11.19 9.71
C ARG A 15 -0.11 9.80 9.48
N ALA A 16 0.06 8.88 10.43
CA ALA A 16 -0.49 7.52 10.37
C ALA A 16 -2.05 7.49 10.43
N LEU A 17 -2.66 8.44 11.16
CA LEU A 17 -4.11 8.54 11.29
C LEU A 17 -4.81 9.07 10.01
N VAL A 18 -4.21 10.05 9.33
CA VAL A 18 -4.74 10.59 8.06
C VAL A 18 -4.65 9.56 6.93
N VAL A 19 -3.53 8.84 6.89
CA VAL A 19 -3.32 7.66 6.04
C VAL A 19 -4.41 6.60 6.27
N SER A 20 -4.74 6.32 7.53
CA SER A 20 -5.70 5.27 7.90
C SER A 20 -7.13 5.54 7.43
N GLY A 21 -7.59 6.80 7.51
CA GLY A 21 -8.93 7.20 7.09
C GLY A 21 -9.13 7.22 5.57
N CYS A 22 -8.19 7.79 4.83
CA CYS A 22 -8.27 7.90 3.36
C CYS A 22 -8.16 6.52 2.69
N LEU A 23 -7.22 5.69 3.15
CA LEU A 23 -6.97 4.37 2.56
C LEU A 23 -8.16 3.41 2.73
N LYS A 24 -8.92 3.52 3.84
CA LYS A 24 -10.15 2.76 4.07
C LYS A 24 -11.25 3.07 3.06
N ALA A 25 -11.43 4.35 2.72
CA ALA A 25 -12.38 4.77 1.67
C ALA A 25 -11.92 4.34 0.28
N HIS A 26 -10.62 4.50 -0.01
CA HIS A 26 -10.02 4.10 -1.29
C HIS A 26 -10.14 2.60 -1.54
N MET A 27 -9.88 1.76 -0.52
CA MET A 27 -10.01 0.32 -0.62
C MET A 27 -11.45 -0.15 -0.80
N HIS A 28 -12.42 0.51 -0.16
CA HIS A 28 -13.84 0.21 -0.37
C HIS A 28 -14.28 0.49 -1.81
N ILE A 29 -13.78 1.57 -2.42
CA ILE A 29 -14.07 1.91 -3.81
C ILE A 29 -13.33 0.96 -4.77
N ALA A 30 -12.06 0.65 -4.49
CA ALA A 30 -11.24 -0.24 -5.31
C ALA A 30 -11.81 -1.68 -5.36
N ALA A 31 -12.22 -2.23 -4.21
CA ALA A 31 -12.82 -3.56 -4.14
C ALA A 31 -14.12 -3.66 -4.96
N ASN A 32 -14.98 -2.63 -4.90
CA ASN A 32 -16.24 -2.60 -5.64
C ASN A 32 -16.07 -2.36 -7.16
N LYS A 33 -14.95 -1.79 -7.62
CA LYS A 33 -14.65 -1.59 -9.06
C LYS A 33 -13.97 -2.80 -9.71
N TYR A 34 -13.58 -3.80 -8.93
CA TYR A 34 -12.78 -4.94 -9.39
C TYR A 34 -13.67 -6.06 -9.94
N ILE A 35 -13.98 -6.05 -11.24
CA ILE A 35 -14.60 -7.19 -11.92
C ILE A 35 -13.86 -7.46 -13.24
N ASP A 36 -13.64 -8.76 -13.47
CA ASP A 36 -12.93 -9.46 -14.55
C ASP A 36 -11.40 -9.50 -14.49
N ALA A 37 -10.88 -10.54 -13.81
CA ALA A 37 -9.65 -11.22 -14.18
C ALA A 37 -9.68 -12.68 -13.69
N HIS A 38 -9.69 -13.64 -14.61
CA HIS A 38 -9.13 -14.95 -14.31
C HIS A 38 -7.60 -14.86 -14.41
N VAL A 39 -6.84 -15.44 -13.48
CA VAL A 39 -5.54 -16.12 -13.75
C VAL A 39 -4.91 -16.66 -12.45
N THR A 40 -4.20 -17.78 -12.62
CA THR A 40 -3.42 -18.53 -11.63
C THR A 40 -2.10 -17.85 -11.24
N PRO A 41 -1.72 -17.82 -9.95
CA PRO A 41 -0.45 -17.26 -9.51
C PRO A 41 0.75 -18.09 -10.00
N THR A 42 1.84 -17.40 -10.36
CA THR A 42 3.12 -18.01 -10.71
C THR A 42 3.95 -18.16 -9.43
N PRO A 43 4.30 -19.38 -8.97
CA PRO A 43 5.04 -19.52 -7.72
C PRO A 43 6.55 -19.27 -7.88
N SER A 44 7.11 -18.72 -6.81
CA SER A 44 8.53 -18.71 -6.43
C SER A 44 9.47 -17.76 -7.17
N SER A 45 9.66 -16.58 -6.59
CA SER A 45 10.96 -15.92 -6.61
C SER A 45 11.55 -16.04 -5.20
N ASN A 46 12.73 -16.64 -5.05
CA ASN A 46 13.43 -16.79 -3.75
C ASN A 46 13.91 -15.44 -3.16
N LEU A 47 13.26 -14.34 -3.53
CA LEU A 47 13.65 -12.97 -3.25
C LEU A 47 13.00 -12.43 -1.97
N ILE A 48 11.92 -13.04 -1.49
CA ILE A 48 11.21 -12.66 -0.27
C ILE A 48 10.85 -13.88 0.58
N SER A 49 10.53 -13.64 1.85
CA SER A 49 10.08 -14.70 2.78
C SER A 49 8.73 -15.26 2.36
N ASP A 50 8.57 -16.58 2.45
CA ASP A 50 7.30 -17.28 2.18
C ASP A 50 6.09 -16.68 2.94
N VAL A 51 6.32 -16.13 4.15
CA VAL A 51 5.26 -15.53 4.95
C VAL A 51 4.73 -14.26 4.28
N VAL A 52 5.64 -13.47 3.69
CA VAL A 52 5.33 -12.21 3.02
C VAL A 52 4.73 -12.48 1.65
N GLU A 53 5.29 -13.44 0.90
CA GLU A 53 4.72 -13.90 -0.38
C GLU A 53 3.26 -14.34 -0.22
N ARG A 54 2.99 -15.23 0.75
CA ARG A 54 1.61 -15.68 1.05
C ARG A 54 0.69 -14.53 1.46
N PHE A 55 1.20 -13.56 2.21
CA PHE A 55 0.40 -12.39 2.59
C PHE A 55 0.01 -11.56 1.36
N ILE A 56 0.96 -11.24 0.47
CA ILE A 56 0.71 -10.46 -0.74
C ILE A 56 -0.27 -11.16 -1.67
N MET A 57 -0.04 -12.45 -1.93
CA MET A 57 -0.94 -13.25 -2.78
C MET A 57 -2.35 -13.36 -2.20
N HIS A 58 -2.47 -13.56 -0.89
CA HIS A 58 -3.77 -13.65 -0.22
C HIS A 58 -4.50 -12.31 -0.18
N PHE A 59 -3.77 -11.20 0.00
CA PHE A 59 -4.35 -9.87 -0.09
C PHE A 59 -4.84 -9.57 -1.51
N HIS A 60 -4.06 -9.93 -2.53
CA HIS A 60 -4.47 -9.81 -3.92
C HIS A 60 -5.72 -10.63 -4.21
N GLN A 61 -5.76 -11.90 -3.79
CA GLN A 61 -6.95 -12.74 -3.93
C GLN A 61 -8.19 -12.16 -3.25
N ALA A 62 -8.04 -11.59 -2.04
CA ALA A 62 -9.16 -10.94 -1.36
C ALA A 62 -9.73 -9.75 -2.14
N MET A 63 -8.88 -9.03 -2.90
CA MET A 63 -9.32 -8.00 -3.84
C MET A 63 -10.04 -8.57 -5.05
N LEU A 64 -9.53 -9.66 -5.65
CA LEU A 64 -10.19 -10.37 -6.76
C LEU A 64 -11.61 -10.82 -6.38
N ASP A 65 -11.75 -11.33 -5.15
CA ASP A 65 -13.01 -11.88 -4.63
C ASP A 65 -13.99 -10.78 -4.15
N ASN A 66 -13.59 -9.50 -4.23
CA ASN A 66 -14.29 -8.36 -3.59
C ASN A 66 -14.65 -8.64 -2.12
N ASN A 67 -13.75 -9.32 -1.39
CA ASN A 67 -13.96 -9.68 0.00
C ASN A 67 -13.53 -8.54 0.92
N LEU A 68 -14.39 -7.53 1.04
CA LEU A 68 -14.12 -6.33 1.84
C LEU A 68 -13.69 -6.66 3.28
N VAL A 69 -14.29 -7.67 3.91
CA VAL A 69 -13.95 -8.04 5.30
C VAL A 69 -12.50 -8.50 5.39
N GLU A 70 -12.07 -9.38 4.49
CA GLU A 70 -10.70 -9.90 4.50
C GLU A 70 -9.68 -8.83 4.09
N ILE A 71 -10.04 -7.98 3.12
CA ILE A 71 -9.27 -6.80 2.71
C ILE A 71 -9.03 -5.86 3.93
N MET A 72 -10.06 -5.58 4.72
CA MET A 72 -9.92 -4.76 5.94
C MET A 72 -9.00 -5.44 6.98
N VAL A 73 -9.10 -6.76 7.14
CA VAL A 73 -8.21 -7.52 8.04
C VAL A 73 -6.76 -7.48 7.58
N MET A 74 -6.49 -7.58 6.26
CA MET A 74 -5.13 -7.44 5.72
C MET A 74 -4.53 -6.09 6.11
N TYR A 75 -5.31 -5.04 5.90
CA TYR A 75 -4.88 -3.67 6.10
C TYR A 75 -4.73 -3.28 7.57
N GLU A 76 -5.77 -3.44 8.38
CA GLU A 76 -5.81 -2.91 9.74
C GLU A 76 -4.98 -3.74 10.73
N SER A 77 -4.81 -5.04 10.46
CA SER A 77 -4.17 -5.96 11.40
C SER A 77 -2.96 -6.68 10.83
N ARG A 78 -3.10 -7.40 9.71
CA ARG A 78 -2.05 -8.32 9.26
C ARG A 78 -0.81 -7.60 8.74
N TRP A 79 -0.98 -6.51 7.99
CA TRP A 79 0.11 -5.64 7.55
C TRP A 79 0.94 -5.16 8.72
N ASN A 80 0.31 -4.50 9.70
CA ASN A 80 0.98 -3.94 10.88
C ASN A 80 1.77 -5.01 11.64
N LYS A 81 1.19 -6.19 11.86
CA LYS A 81 1.88 -7.32 12.52
C LYS A 81 3.12 -7.78 11.75
N LEU A 82 3.07 -7.83 10.42
CA LEU A 82 4.22 -8.23 9.60
C LEU A 82 5.28 -7.13 9.57
N THR A 83 4.86 -5.87 9.49
CA THR A 83 5.76 -4.70 9.54
C THR A 83 6.53 -4.65 10.86
N GLU A 84 5.84 -4.77 11.99
CA GLU A 84 6.46 -4.78 13.32
C GLU A 84 7.41 -5.97 13.51
N LYS A 85 7.10 -7.11 12.89
CA LYS A 85 7.89 -8.33 13.05
C LYS A 85 9.13 -8.38 12.16
N TYR A 86 9.05 -7.87 10.94
CA TYR A 86 10.06 -8.10 9.90
C TYR A 86 10.65 -6.82 9.30
N TYR A 87 9.92 -5.71 9.32
CA TYR A 87 10.24 -4.52 8.51
C TYR A 87 10.37 -3.22 9.31
N THR A 88 10.48 -3.26 10.65
CA THR A 88 10.57 -2.03 11.47
C THR A 88 11.74 -1.11 11.09
N LYS A 89 12.81 -1.65 10.49
CA LYS A 89 14.03 -0.90 10.13
C LYS A 89 14.43 -1.07 8.67
N THR A 90 13.62 -1.75 7.88
CA THR A 90 13.90 -2.07 6.48
C THR A 90 12.63 -1.85 5.68
N GLU A 91 12.80 -1.60 4.38
CA GLU A 91 11.68 -1.45 3.47
C GLU A 91 10.96 -2.78 3.25
N TRP A 92 9.66 -2.70 2.97
CA TRP A 92 8.94 -3.83 2.38
C TRP A 92 9.51 -4.14 0.97
N PRO A 93 9.24 -5.31 0.39
CA PRO A 93 9.82 -5.69 -0.90
C PRO A 93 9.60 -4.68 -2.03
N GLU A 94 10.59 -4.57 -2.91
CA GLU A 94 10.52 -3.69 -4.07
C GLU A 94 9.36 -4.06 -5.02
N THR A 95 8.91 -3.05 -5.77
CA THR A 95 7.72 -3.14 -6.62
C THR A 95 7.88 -4.21 -7.71
N GLU A 96 9.09 -4.33 -8.24
CA GLU A 96 9.50 -5.28 -9.27
C GLU A 96 9.24 -6.72 -8.84
N ILE A 97 9.41 -7.03 -7.55
CA ILE A 97 9.10 -8.34 -6.98
C ILE A 97 7.58 -8.52 -6.90
N ILE A 98 6.87 -7.51 -6.41
CA ILE A 98 5.42 -7.56 -6.23
C ILE A 98 4.71 -7.73 -7.57
N VAL A 99 5.12 -7.01 -8.61
CA VAL A 99 4.58 -7.09 -9.99
C VAL A 99 4.52 -8.53 -10.50
N LEU A 100 5.55 -9.33 -10.21
CA LEU A 100 5.61 -10.73 -10.65
C LEU A 100 4.62 -11.63 -9.90
N LEU A 101 4.36 -11.35 -8.62
CA LEU A 101 3.47 -12.15 -7.77
C LEU A 101 2.00 -11.95 -8.10
N ILE A 102 1.64 -10.73 -8.48
CA ILE A 102 0.27 -10.27 -8.71
C ILE A 102 -0.05 -10.07 -10.20
N ASN A 103 0.82 -10.56 -11.09
CA ASN A 103 0.67 -10.48 -12.55
C ASN A 103 0.42 -9.05 -13.06
N ASN A 104 1.17 -8.09 -12.52
CA ASN A 104 1.12 -6.67 -12.91
C ASN A 104 -0.27 -6.00 -12.81
N ASP A 105 -1.13 -6.50 -11.92
CA ASP A 105 -2.37 -5.82 -11.49
C ASP A 105 -2.08 -4.41 -10.97
N GLN A 106 -2.39 -3.42 -11.80
CA GLN A 106 -2.11 -2.01 -11.53
C GLN A 106 -2.88 -1.49 -10.31
N LEU A 107 -4.11 -1.93 -10.08
CA LEU A 107 -4.88 -1.44 -8.94
C LEU A 107 -4.27 -1.94 -7.63
N PHE A 108 -3.87 -3.21 -7.59
CA PHE A 108 -3.18 -3.77 -6.44
C PHE A 108 -1.86 -3.02 -6.18
N LEU A 109 -1.08 -2.72 -7.24
CA LEU A 109 0.19 -1.98 -7.11
C LEU A 109 0.01 -0.58 -6.53
N ILE A 110 -1.02 0.16 -6.99
CA ILE A 110 -1.34 1.49 -6.45
C ILE A 110 -1.62 1.41 -4.94
N LEU A 111 -2.41 0.42 -4.50
CA LEU A 111 -2.71 0.24 -3.07
C LEU A 111 -1.50 -0.25 -2.27
N TYR A 112 -0.67 -1.11 -2.87
CA TYR A 112 0.59 -1.55 -2.28
C TYR A 112 1.55 -0.38 -2.07
N HIS A 113 1.68 0.53 -3.03
CA HIS A 113 2.52 1.73 -2.88
C HIS A 113 2.02 2.66 -1.80
N GLU A 114 0.71 2.84 -1.67
CA GLU A 114 0.17 3.62 -0.57
C GLU A 114 0.59 3.02 0.77
N LEU A 115 0.40 1.71 0.97
CA LEU A 115 0.84 0.97 2.16
C LEU A 115 2.35 1.08 2.41
N TYR A 116 3.15 0.94 1.34
CA TYR A 116 4.60 1.03 1.37
C TYR A 116 5.06 2.39 1.86
N TYR A 117 4.57 3.49 1.28
CA TYR A 117 4.98 4.82 1.71
C TYR A 117 4.48 5.14 3.11
N CYS A 118 3.30 4.65 3.50
CA CYS A 118 2.81 4.77 4.87
C CYS A 118 3.75 4.09 5.88
N HIS A 119 4.32 2.95 5.50
CA HIS A 119 5.39 2.31 6.27
C HIS A 119 6.66 3.18 6.32
N VAL A 120 7.15 3.65 5.17
CA VAL A 120 8.34 4.51 5.09
C VAL A 120 8.20 5.73 6.01
N TYR A 121 7.07 6.45 5.98
CA TYR A 121 6.86 7.63 6.81
C TYR A 121 6.68 7.33 8.31
N SER A 122 6.23 6.12 8.67
CA SER A 122 5.97 5.74 10.06
C SER A 122 7.18 5.12 10.76
N HIS A 123 8.04 4.42 10.02
CA HIS A 123 9.15 3.65 10.58
C HIS A 123 10.53 4.06 10.08
N LEU A 124 10.60 4.68 8.90
CA LEU A 124 11.85 5.02 8.23
C LEU A 124 11.99 6.54 8.07
N GLN A 125 13.13 6.96 7.52
CA GLN A 125 13.39 8.36 7.22
C GLN A 125 13.33 8.54 5.70
N PRO A 126 12.22 9.08 5.15
CA PRO A 126 12.11 9.28 3.71
C PRO A 126 13.15 10.28 3.20
N ASN A 127 13.69 9.99 2.03
CA ASN A 127 14.55 10.87 1.24
C ASN A 127 13.72 11.67 0.21
N ILE A 128 14.41 12.53 -0.54
CA ILE A 128 13.75 13.44 -1.49
C ILE A 128 13.02 12.70 -2.62
N ASP A 129 13.58 11.62 -3.13
CA ASP A 129 12.99 10.83 -4.20
C ASP A 129 11.75 10.10 -3.69
N GLU A 130 11.79 9.57 -2.47
CA GLU A 130 10.62 8.95 -1.81
C GLU A 130 9.49 9.94 -1.58
N HIS A 131 9.78 11.22 -1.31
CA HIS A 131 8.76 12.26 -1.27
C HIS A 131 8.07 12.46 -2.63
N PHE A 132 8.85 12.50 -3.72
CA PHE A 132 8.30 12.62 -5.08
C PHE A 132 7.49 11.39 -5.47
N HIS A 133 7.99 10.18 -5.20
CA HIS A 133 7.30 8.95 -5.53
C HIS A 133 6.01 8.76 -4.72
N SER A 134 6.02 9.09 -3.42
CA SER A 134 4.83 9.07 -2.59
C SER A 134 3.76 10.03 -3.11
N TYR A 135 4.14 11.25 -3.52
CA TYR A 135 3.20 12.19 -4.13
C TYR A 135 2.60 11.63 -5.44
N LYS A 136 3.44 11.05 -6.30
CA LYS A 136 3.00 10.44 -7.55
C LYS A 136 2.02 9.28 -7.32
N SER A 137 2.32 8.40 -6.35
CA SER A 137 1.44 7.31 -5.93
C SER A 137 0.06 7.83 -5.50
N SER A 138 0.03 8.89 -4.67
CA SER A 138 -1.24 9.50 -4.28
C SER A 138 -2.00 10.07 -5.48
N CYS A 139 -1.31 10.73 -6.42
CA CYS A 139 -1.95 11.20 -7.66
C CYS A 139 -2.52 10.06 -8.51
N GLU A 140 -1.81 8.95 -8.66
CA GLU A 140 -2.27 7.76 -9.41
C GLU A 140 -3.53 7.17 -8.78
N LEU A 141 -3.57 7.07 -7.44
CA LEU A 141 -4.76 6.62 -6.71
C LEU A 141 -5.94 7.56 -6.92
N PHE A 142 -5.74 8.88 -6.76
CA PHE A 142 -6.81 9.85 -7.02
C PHE A 142 -7.32 9.78 -8.45
N ASN A 143 -6.42 9.69 -9.44
CA ASN A 143 -6.80 9.56 -10.85
C ASN A 143 -7.63 8.30 -11.09
N TYR A 144 -7.25 7.16 -10.51
CA TYR A 144 -8.03 5.93 -10.61
C TYR A 144 -9.43 6.05 -9.99
N LEU A 145 -9.53 6.69 -8.82
CA LEU A 145 -10.80 6.88 -8.14
C LEU A 145 -11.73 7.82 -8.91
N LEU A 146 -11.17 8.90 -9.45
CA LEU A 146 -11.87 9.98 -10.17
C LEU A 146 -12.13 9.68 -11.65
N THR A 147 -11.52 8.64 -12.23
CA THR A 147 -11.89 8.17 -13.56
C THR A 147 -13.23 7.42 -13.42
N ILE A 148 -14.28 8.08 -13.91
CA ILE A 148 -15.68 7.63 -14.01
C ILE A 148 -16.08 7.73 -15.47
#